data_AF-B7G7Q9-F1
#
_entry.id   AF-B7G7Q9-F1
#
_cell.length_a   1.000
_cell.length_b   1.000
_cell.length_c   1.000
_cell.angle_alpha   90.00
_cell.angle_beta   90.00
_cell.angle_gamma   90.00
#
_symmetry.space_group_name_H-M   'P 1'
#
loop_
_entity.id
_entity.type
_entity.pdbx_description
1 polymer ?
#
loop_
_entity_poly.entity_id
_entity_poly.type
_entity_poly.pdbx_seq_one_letter_code
_entity_poly.pdbx_strand_id
1 'polypeptide(L)'
;MMEGNVSASGVMPLKDLAADGDDQDDSLCSQRTLWTRLWHGIAGSSIVVNVVAMALEGSAVAIIAGLFAACVAPVVILRQFQLQNTDTLRQVQNALRHEVNRLQIENNKLHSEVNQLESQVFQLQEREERLAIITKEQGTSVDTFVKLVKENRQTTDEMKMCVKADTMQTLVQAILSSDFDSSAHFSAQEVQILNVRLRNIPGIRVNSKALQKAVQSSQRTLEDVLSLVEHMDRDDLPEEERIFQLQPSH
;
A
#
# COMPACT_ATOMS: atom_id res chain seq x y z
N MET A 1 -5.78 50.81 -31.07
CA MET A 1 -7.03 50.36 -30.43
C MET A 1 -7.23 48.91 -30.78
N MET A 2 -6.97 48.02 -29.82
CA MET A 2 -7.76 46.82 -29.50
C MET A 2 -7.04 46.13 -28.33
N GLU A 3 -7.66 46.26 -27.16
CA GLU A 3 -7.27 45.62 -25.92
C GLU A 3 -7.64 44.12 -25.99
N GLY A 4 -6.67 43.25 -25.75
CA GLY A 4 -6.85 41.81 -25.62
C GLY A 4 -6.51 41.40 -24.19
N ASN A 5 -7.55 41.38 -23.36
CA ASN A 5 -7.52 41.04 -21.94
C ASN A 5 -7.28 39.52 -21.79
N VAL A 6 -6.12 39.11 -21.28
CA VAL A 6 -5.86 37.70 -20.91
C VAL A 6 -5.82 37.61 -19.40
N SER A 7 -6.81 36.91 -18.86
CA SER A 7 -6.99 36.61 -17.44
C SER A 7 -5.77 35.91 -16.86
N ALA A 8 -5.15 36.54 -15.86
CA ALA A 8 -4.23 35.89 -14.96
C ALA A 8 -5.02 34.90 -14.10
N SER A 9 -4.92 33.61 -14.44
CA SER A 9 -5.41 32.51 -13.62
C SER A 9 -4.67 32.54 -12.28
N GLY A 10 -5.41 32.82 -11.21
CA GLY A 10 -4.91 32.88 -9.84
C GLY A 10 -4.36 31.53 -9.40
N VAL A 11 -3.03 31.41 -9.41
CA VAL A 11 -2.33 30.44 -8.59
C VAL A 11 -2.27 31.05 -7.19
N MET A 12 -3.18 30.64 -6.31
CA MET A 12 -3.00 30.87 -4.89
C MET A 12 -1.82 30.00 -4.43
N PRO A 13 -0.76 30.56 -3.82
CA PRO A 13 0.16 29.74 -3.05
C PRO A 13 -0.61 29.20 -1.85
N LEU A 14 -0.73 27.87 -1.78
CA LEU A 14 -1.19 27.16 -0.59
C LEU A 14 -0.30 27.62 0.56
N LYS A 15 -0.92 28.42 1.42
CA LYS A 15 -0.38 28.91 2.68
C LYS A 15 0.08 27.69 3.48
N ASP A 16 1.39 27.61 3.71
CA ASP A 16 2.01 26.70 4.66
C ASP A 16 1.25 26.79 5.99
N LEU A 17 0.45 25.77 6.26
CA LEU A 17 -0.33 25.58 7.48
C LEU A 17 -0.07 24.15 8.00
N ALA A 18 1.18 23.72 7.88
CA ALA A 18 1.67 22.43 8.33
C ALA A 18 3.09 22.58 8.89
N ALA A 19 3.26 23.38 9.94
CA ALA A 19 4.50 23.43 10.71
C ALA A 19 4.33 24.04 12.11
N ASP A 20 3.16 23.90 12.76
CA ASP A 20 2.99 24.40 14.13
C ASP A 20 1.89 23.63 14.88
N GLY A 21 2.11 22.33 15.09
CA GLY A 21 1.08 21.48 15.71
C GLY A 21 1.55 20.22 16.43
N ASP A 22 2.85 19.94 16.52
CA ASP A 22 3.31 18.69 17.17
C ASP A 22 3.76 18.88 18.64
N ASP A 23 4.03 20.10 19.11
CA ASP A 23 4.48 20.32 20.50
C ASP A 23 3.35 20.59 21.51
N GLN A 24 2.11 20.78 21.05
CA GLN A 24 0.99 21.19 21.91
C GLN A 24 0.08 20.03 22.37
N ASP A 25 0.10 18.88 21.68
CA ASP A 25 -0.75 17.72 21.98
C ASP A 25 -0.22 16.86 23.15
N ASP A 26 1.10 16.84 23.39
CA ASP A 26 1.68 16.07 24.50
C ASP A 26 1.31 16.65 25.88
N SER A 27 1.16 17.97 25.96
CA SER A 27 0.76 18.66 27.21
C SER A 27 -0.69 18.37 27.59
N LEU A 28 -1.59 18.27 26.60
CA LEU A 28 -3.01 17.99 26.80
C LEU A 28 -3.24 16.52 27.20
N CYS A 29 -2.49 15.58 26.64
CA CYS A 29 -2.55 14.17 27.02
C CYS A 29 -2.05 13.92 28.46
N SER A 30 -0.98 14.58 28.88
CA SER A 30 -0.47 14.50 30.26
C SER A 30 -1.42 15.13 31.28
N GLN A 31 -2.02 16.28 30.94
CA GLN A 31 -2.99 16.94 31.82
C GLN A 31 -4.29 16.13 31.97
N ARG A 32 -4.74 15.45 30.91
CA ARG A 32 -5.94 14.60 30.91
C ARG A 32 -5.72 13.30 31.70
N THR A 33 -4.51 12.75 31.69
CA THR A 33 -4.15 11.56 32.49
C THR A 33 -4.02 11.85 34.00
N LEU A 34 -3.60 13.06 34.39
CA LEU A 34 -3.58 13.46 35.81
C LEU A 34 -4.99 13.71 36.36
N TRP A 35 -5.83 14.43 35.62
CA TRP A 35 -7.22 14.68 36.03
C TRP A 35 -8.04 13.39 36.16
N THR A 36 -7.82 12.43 35.26
CA THR A 36 -8.50 11.14 35.33
C THR A 36 -8.07 10.33 36.56
N ARG A 37 -6.78 10.30 36.92
CA ARG A 37 -6.32 9.62 38.15
C ARG A 37 -6.89 10.25 39.42
N LEU A 38 -7.05 11.58 39.43
CA LEU A 38 -7.62 12.33 40.56
C LEU A 38 -9.13 12.02 40.71
N TRP A 39 -9.88 12.00 39.61
CA TRP A 39 -11.30 11.60 39.62
C TRP A 39 -11.52 10.14 40.02
N HIS A 40 -10.65 9.21 39.59
CA HIS A 40 -10.72 7.81 40.04
C HIS A 40 -10.41 7.69 41.54
N GLY A 41 -9.48 8.50 42.07
CA GLY A 41 -9.19 8.57 43.51
C GLY A 41 -10.36 9.09 44.33
N ILE A 42 -11.02 10.17 43.88
CA ILE A 42 -12.20 10.74 44.54
C ILE A 42 -13.40 9.77 44.48
N ALA A 43 -13.62 9.12 43.33
CA ALA A 43 -14.68 8.13 43.19
C ALA A 43 -14.45 6.92 44.11
N GLY A 44 -13.21 6.40 44.16
CA GLY A 44 -12.83 5.29 45.03
C GLY A 44 -12.97 5.62 46.52
N SER A 45 -12.58 6.83 46.93
CA SER A 45 -12.70 7.24 48.34
C SER A 45 -14.16 7.38 48.77
N SER A 46 -15.05 7.85 47.90
CA SER A 46 -16.47 7.99 48.24
C SER A 46 -17.17 6.65 48.48
N ILE A 47 -16.78 5.59 47.75
CA ILE A 47 -17.32 4.23 47.95
C ILE A 47 -16.89 3.69 49.32
N VAL A 48 -15.63 3.87 49.71
CA VAL A 48 -15.12 3.43 51.01
C VAL A 48 -15.80 4.17 52.15
N VAL A 49 -15.98 5.49 52.02
CA VAL A 49 -16.69 6.31 53.02
C VAL A 49 -18.14 5.86 53.18
N ASN A 50 -18.82 5.50 52.08
CA ASN A 50 -20.21 5.05 52.13
C ASN A 50 -20.37 3.67 52.79
N VAL A 51 -19.44 2.75 52.55
CA VAL A 51 -19.43 1.42 53.20
C VAL A 51 -19.14 1.54 54.70
N VAL A 52 -18.24 2.44 55.10
CA VAL A 52 -17.94 2.70 56.52
C VAL A 52 -19.15 3.38 57.21
N ALA A 53 -19.83 4.30 56.53
CA ALA A 53 -21.05 4.93 57.05
C ALA A 53 -22.19 3.91 57.25
N MET A 54 -22.36 2.95 56.34
CA MET A 54 -23.32 1.85 56.51
C MET A 54 -23.03 0.98 57.74
N ALA A 55 -21.76 0.70 58.01
CA ALA A 55 -21.35 -0.14 59.13
C ALA A 55 -21.58 0.54 60.49
N LEU A 56 -21.56 1.88 60.53
CA LEU A 56 -21.71 2.65 61.78
C LEU A 56 -23.17 3.02 62.10
N GLU A 57 -24.00 3.35 61.09
CA GLU A 57 -25.34 3.87 61.34
C GLU A 57 -26.50 2.87 61.16
N GLY A 58 -26.29 1.70 60.52
CA GLY A 58 -27.32 0.66 60.41
C GLY A 58 -28.65 1.11 59.79
N SER A 59 -28.67 2.26 59.13
CA SER A 59 -29.86 2.89 58.57
C SER A 59 -30.29 2.18 57.29
N ALA A 60 -31.55 1.77 57.22
CA ALA A 60 -32.14 1.12 56.05
C ALA A 60 -32.00 1.98 54.77
N VAL A 61 -31.97 3.31 54.91
CA VAL A 61 -31.82 4.25 53.79
C VAL A 61 -30.42 4.16 53.16
N ALA A 62 -29.38 3.97 53.98
CA ALA A 62 -28.01 3.83 53.50
C ALA A 62 -27.86 2.55 52.68
N ILE A 63 -28.37 1.42 53.18
CA ILE A 63 -28.31 0.10 52.50
C ILE A 63 -28.95 0.17 51.11
N ILE A 64 -30.11 0.82 50.99
CA ILE A 64 -30.82 0.97 49.70
C ILE A 64 -30.02 1.84 48.72
N ALA A 65 -29.42 2.93 49.20
CA ALA A 65 -28.60 3.81 48.35
C ALA A 65 -27.34 3.11 47.83
N GLY A 66 -26.68 2.27 48.65
CA GLY A 66 -25.51 1.49 48.22
C GLY A 66 -25.85 0.40 47.21
N LEU A 67 -26.99 -0.28 47.37
CA LEU A 67 -27.48 -1.25 46.40
C LEU A 67 -27.74 -0.60 45.03
N PHE A 68 -28.33 0.59 45.02
CA PHE A 68 -28.53 1.35 43.79
C PHE A 68 -27.21 1.75 43.13
N ALA A 69 -26.25 2.25 43.91
CA ALA A 69 -24.93 2.61 43.40
C ALA A 69 -24.16 1.39 42.83
N ALA A 70 -24.26 0.24 43.49
CA ALA A 70 -23.66 -1.02 43.03
C ALA A 70 -24.23 -1.50 41.69
N CYS A 71 -25.52 -1.25 41.41
CA CYS A 71 -26.14 -1.56 40.12
C CYS A 71 -25.75 -0.58 39.01
N VAL A 72 -25.52 0.71 39.33
CA VAL A 72 -25.18 1.74 38.33
C VAL A 72 -23.73 1.61 37.85
N ALA A 73 -22.80 1.22 38.73
CA ALA A 73 -21.38 1.08 38.39
C ALA A 73 -21.09 0.17 37.16
N PRO A 74 -21.60 -1.08 37.08
CA PRO A 74 -21.36 -1.93 35.92
C PRO A 74 -21.99 -1.40 34.62
N VAL A 75 -23.13 -0.70 34.71
CA VAL A 75 -23.78 -0.08 33.53
C VAL A 75 -22.93 1.02 32.94
N VAL A 76 -22.30 1.84 33.78
CA VAL A 76 -21.41 2.93 33.32
C VAL A 76 -20.13 2.36 32.68
N ILE A 77 -19.53 1.32 33.28
CA ILE A 77 -18.34 0.66 32.73
C ILE A 77 -18.61 0.10 31.32
N LEU A 78 -19.75 -0.55 31.11
CA LEU A 78 -20.14 -1.07 29.79
C LEU A 78 -20.29 0.05 28.75
N ARG A 79 -20.88 1.19 29.14
CA ARG A 79 -21.03 2.35 28.23
C ARG A 79 -19.69 3.01 27.92
N GLN A 80 -18.78 3.04 28.87
CA GLN A 80 -17.44 3.61 28.67
C GLN A 80 -16.61 2.78 27.68
N PHE A 81 -16.78 1.45 27.68
CA PHE A 81 -16.13 0.56 26.73
C PHE A 81 -16.62 0.80 25.29
N GLN A 82 -17.91 1.10 25.11
CA GLN A 82 -18.47 1.45 23.80
C GLN A 82 -17.91 2.77 23.25
N LEU A 83 -17.57 3.73 24.12
CA LEU A 83 -16.97 4.99 23.72
C LEU A 83 -15.50 4.83 23.28
N GLN A 84 -14.73 3.95 23.93
CA GLN A 84 -13.34 3.67 23.50
C GLN A 84 -13.26 3.11 22.07
N ASN A 85 -14.25 2.33 21.64
CA ASN A 85 -14.31 1.84 20.26
C ASN A 85 -14.55 2.94 19.22
N THR A 86 -15.01 4.14 19.60
CA THR A 86 -15.17 5.24 18.64
C THR A 86 -13.86 6.00 18.39
N ASP A 87 -12.97 6.08 19.38
CA ASP A 87 -11.65 6.70 19.20
C ASP A 87 -10.74 5.83 18.31
N THR A 88 -10.82 4.50 18.43
CA THR A 88 -10.10 3.58 17.54
C THR A 88 -10.58 3.69 16.09
N LEU A 89 -11.88 3.89 15.86
CA LEU A 89 -12.42 4.14 14.52
C LEU A 89 -11.92 5.47 13.93
N ARG A 90 -11.77 6.51 14.74
CA ARG A 90 -11.20 7.80 14.28
C ARG A 90 -9.74 7.68 13.92
N GLN A 91 -8.96 6.90 14.69
CA GLN A 91 -7.56 6.60 14.35
C GLN A 91 -7.46 5.81 13.04
N VAL A 92 -8.29 4.78 12.85
CA VAL A 92 -8.35 4.01 11.60
C VAL A 92 -8.76 4.90 10.42
N GLN A 93 -9.73 5.80 10.61
CA GLN A 93 -10.14 6.74 9.57
C GLN A 93 -9.02 7.72 9.18
N ASN A 94 -8.24 8.22 10.15
CA ASN A 94 -7.10 9.08 9.88
C ASN A 94 -5.97 8.32 9.20
N ALA A 95 -5.69 7.08 9.61
CA ALA A 95 -4.73 6.21 8.95
C ALA A 95 -5.14 5.93 7.49
N LEU A 96 -6.42 5.64 7.25
CA LEU A 96 -6.97 5.47 5.89
C LEU A 96 -6.83 6.75 5.05
N ARG A 97 -7.06 7.93 5.62
CA ARG A 97 -6.85 9.20 4.92
C ARG A 97 -5.39 9.41 4.54
N HIS A 98 -4.45 9.07 5.42
CA HIS A 98 -3.03 9.13 5.11
C HIS A 98 -2.65 8.17 3.98
N GLU A 99 -3.18 6.95 4.02
CA GLU A 99 -2.91 5.95 2.98
C GLU A 99 -3.49 6.38 1.62
N VAL A 100 -4.71 6.92 1.60
CA VAL A 100 -5.34 7.47 0.38
C VAL A 100 -4.54 8.65 -0.16
N ASN A 101 -4.09 9.57 0.69
CA ASN A 101 -3.24 10.69 0.25
C ASN A 101 -1.89 10.19 -0.30
N ARG A 102 -1.28 9.19 0.32
CA ARG A 102 -0.03 8.59 -0.19
C ARG A 102 -0.24 7.94 -1.55
N LEU A 103 -1.28 7.13 -1.69
CA LEU A 103 -1.65 6.50 -2.96
C LEU A 103 -2.00 7.54 -4.03
N GLN A 104 -2.65 8.65 -3.68
CA GLN A 104 -2.94 9.73 -4.60
C GLN A 104 -1.67 10.47 -5.07
N ILE A 105 -0.70 10.67 -4.17
CA ILE A 105 0.62 11.23 -4.53
C ILE A 105 1.38 10.27 -5.46
N GLU A 106 1.41 8.98 -5.14
CA GLU A 106 2.03 7.95 -5.98
C GLU A 106 1.35 7.86 -7.36
N ASN A 107 0.03 7.90 -7.41
CA ASN A 107 -0.74 7.87 -8.66
C ASN A 107 -0.51 9.13 -9.50
N ASN A 108 -0.45 10.31 -8.87
CA ASN A 108 -0.09 11.57 -9.54
C ASN A 108 1.35 11.55 -10.07
N LYS A 109 2.28 10.96 -9.32
CA LYS A 109 3.66 10.76 -9.79
C LYS A 109 3.71 9.85 -11.01
N LEU A 110 2.99 8.73 -10.96
CA LEU A 110 2.91 7.79 -12.08
C LEU A 110 2.26 8.43 -13.32
N HIS A 111 1.18 9.22 -13.15
CA HIS A 111 0.57 9.98 -14.24
C HIS A 111 1.51 11.05 -14.80
N SER A 112 2.33 11.69 -13.96
CA SER A 112 3.36 12.63 -14.42
C SER A 112 4.45 11.93 -15.23
N GLU A 113 4.85 10.71 -14.84
CA GLU A 113 5.79 9.89 -15.60
C GLU A 113 5.19 9.46 -16.95
N VAL A 114 3.92 9.05 -16.99
CA VAL A 114 3.19 8.75 -18.22
C VAL A 114 3.10 9.98 -19.14
N ASN A 115 2.80 11.17 -18.60
CA ASN A 115 2.78 12.41 -19.39
C ASN A 115 4.17 12.77 -19.94
N GLN A 116 5.25 12.47 -19.21
CA GLN A 116 6.62 12.63 -19.72
C GLN A 116 6.95 11.62 -20.82
N LEU A 117 6.50 10.37 -20.69
CA LEU A 117 6.60 9.35 -21.74
C LEU A 117 5.83 9.76 -23.00
N GLU A 118 4.61 10.30 -22.85
CA GLU A 118 3.82 10.81 -23.98
C GLU A 118 4.47 12.02 -24.66
N SER A 119 5.06 12.93 -23.89
CA SER A 119 5.85 14.04 -24.44
C SER A 119 7.09 13.55 -25.20
N GLN A 120 7.74 12.50 -24.72
CA GLN A 120 8.86 11.87 -25.43
C GLN A 120 8.41 11.20 -26.73
N VAL A 121 7.25 10.52 -26.73
CA VAL A 121 6.64 9.96 -27.96
C VAL A 121 6.29 11.06 -28.95
N PHE A 122 5.74 12.20 -28.50
CA PHE A 122 5.45 13.33 -29.38
C PHE A 122 6.73 13.96 -29.98
N GLN A 123 7.80 14.06 -29.19
CA GLN A 123 9.11 14.49 -29.69
C GLN A 123 9.74 13.47 -30.65
N LEU A 124 9.50 12.17 -30.47
CA LEU A 124 9.93 11.14 -31.40
C LEU A 124 9.16 11.23 -32.71
N GLN A 125 7.84 11.47 -32.68
CA GLN A 125 7.02 11.67 -33.87
C GLN A 125 7.41 12.93 -34.65
N GLU A 126 7.69 14.05 -33.97
CA GLU A 126 8.20 15.27 -34.62
C GLU A 126 9.59 15.06 -35.23
N ARG A 127 10.45 14.26 -34.57
CA ARG A 127 11.75 13.87 -35.12
C ARG A 127 11.60 12.95 -36.33
N GLU A 128 10.67 12.00 -36.32
CA GLU A 128 10.33 11.15 -37.46
C GLU A 128 9.85 11.96 -38.66
N GLU A 129 9.00 12.97 -38.45
CA GLU A 129 8.52 13.84 -39.53
C GLU A 129 9.66 14.67 -40.14
N ARG A 130 10.54 15.23 -39.31
CA ARG A 130 11.76 15.93 -39.78
C ARG A 130 12.73 14.99 -40.49
N LEU A 131 12.91 13.76 -39.99
CA LEU A 131 13.72 12.73 -40.62
C LEU A 131 13.13 12.28 -41.97
N ALA A 132 11.80 12.16 -42.10
CA ALA A 132 11.13 11.81 -43.35
C ALA A 132 11.31 12.90 -44.43
N ILE A 133 11.29 14.18 -44.04
CA ILE A 133 11.58 15.31 -44.94
C ILE A 133 13.04 15.26 -45.40
N ILE A 134 13.99 15.04 -44.49
CA ILE A 134 15.42 14.93 -44.82
C ILE A 134 15.73 13.70 -45.68
N THR A 135 15.03 12.58 -45.46
CA THR A 135 15.18 11.32 -46.22
C THR A 135 14.65 11.47 -47.66
N LYS A 136 13.70 12.38 -47.90
CA LYS A 136 13.24 12.75 -49.25
C LYS A 136 14.24 13.62 -50.01
N GLU A 137 15.04 14.42 -49.31
CA GLU A 137 15.97 15.38 -49.92
C GLU A 137 17.40 14.83 -50.15
N GLN A 138 17.85 13.84 -49.38
CA GLN A 138 19.19 13.28 -49.50
C GLN A 138 19.13 11.75 -49.55
N GLY A 139 19.24 11.19 -50.76
CA GLY A 139 19.26 9.74 -51.06
C GLY A 139 20.44 8.95 -50.48
N THR A 140 20.98 9.37 -49.33
CA THR A 140 22.18 8.84 -48.66
C THR A 140 21.86 8.14 -47.33
N SER A 141 20.62 8.19 -46.82
CA SER A 141 20.26 7.81 -45.44
C SER A 141 19.59 6.45 -45.26
N VAL A 142 19.59 5.56 -46.26
CA VAL A 142 19.11 4.18 -46.03
C VAL A 142 19.99 3.47 -44.99
N ASP A 143 21.32 3.68 -45.06
CA ASP A 143 22.25 3.15 -44.06
C ASP A 143 22.03 3.75 -42.66
N THR A 144 21.75 5.06 -42.56
CA THR A 144 21.45 5.73 -41.29
C THR A 144 20.12 5.26 -40.69
N PHE A 145 19.10 5.04 -41.52
CA PHE A 145 17.81 4.51 -41.09
C PHE A 145 17.92 3.06 -40.62
N VAL A 146 18.65 2.21 -41.35
CA VAL A 146 18.95 0.83 -40.91
C VAL A 146 19.72 0.84 -39.59
N LYS A 147 20.66 1.76 -39.42
CA LYS A 147 21.39 1.94 -38.16
C LYS A 147 20.46 2.37 -37.01
N LEU A 148 19.59 3.35 -37.22
CA LEU A 148 18.61 3.81 -36.22
C LEU A 148 17.60 2.72 -35.83
N VAL A 149 17.08 1.95 -36.79
CA VAL A 149 16.19 0.82 -36.50
C VAL A 149 16.91 -0.27 -35.72
N LYS A 150 18.20 -0.51 -36.03
CA LYS A 150 19.04 -1.46 -35.30
C LYS A 150 19.31 -0.98 -33.86
N GLU A 151 19.59 0.32 -33.68
CA GLU A 151 19.75 0.94 -32.36
C GLU A 151 18.43 0.91 -31.56
N ASN A 152 17.29 1.24 -32.17
CA ASN A 152 15.97 1.13 -31.52
C ASN A 152 15.63 -0.30 -31.14
N ARG A 153 15.96 -1.28 -32.00
CA ARG A 153 15.78 -2.69 -31.68
C ARG A 153 16.65 -3.09 -30.49
N GLN A 154 17.91 -2.64 -30.46
CA GLN A 154 18.80 -2.88 -29.33
C GLN A 154 18.26 -2.25 -28.03
N THR A 155 17.82 -0.99 -28.07
CA THR A 155 17.18 -0.32 -26.92
C THR A 155 15.93 -1.06 -26.47
N THR A 156 15.11 -1.54 -27.41
CA THR A 156 13.91 -2.33 -27.10
C THR A 156 14.27 -3.65 -26.43
N ASP A 157 15.34 -4.32 -26.88
CA ASP A 157 15.82 -5.56 -26.30
C ASP A 157 16.42 -5.32 -24.89
N GLU A 158 17.12 -4.21 -24.68
CA GLU A 158 17.60 -3.78 -23.37
C GLU A 158 16.43 -3.45 -22.40
N MET A 159 15.40 -2.76 -22.87
CA MET A 159 14.19 -2.50 -22.08
C MET A 159 13.44 -3.79 -21.72
N LYS A 160 13.35 -4.75 -22.65
CA LYS A 160 12.78 -6.08 -22.36
C LYS A 160 13.56 -6.82 -21.29
N MET A 161 14.90 -6.77 -21.33
CA MET A 161 15.74 -7.35 -20.28
C MET A 161 15.51 -6.68 -18.92
N CYS A 162 15.35 -5.35 -18.89
CA CYS A 162 15.07 -4.61 -17.66
C CYS A 162 13.71 -4.98 -17.06
N VAL A 163 12.64 -4.96 -17.87
CA VAL A 163 11.28 -5.38 -17.44
C VAL A 163 11.31 -6.81 -16.92
N LYS A 164 12.03 -7.70 -17.58
CA LYS A 164 12.17 -9.08 -17.18
C LYS A 164 12.92 -9.25 -15.86
N ALA A 165 14.02 -8.53 -15.67
CA ALA A 165 14.76 -8.54 -14.41
C ALA A 165 13.89 -8.04 -13.25
N ASP A 166 13.14 -6.96 -13.46
CA ASP A 166 12.19 -6.40 -12.49
C ASP A 166 11.05 -7.39 -12.16
N THR A 167 10.52 -8.06 -13.18
CA THR A 167 9.50 -9.10 -13.02
C THR A 167 10.05 -10.28 -12.22
N MET A 168 11.27 -10.72 -12.51
CA MET A 168 11.94 -11.82 -11.81
C MET A 168 12.24 -11.46 -10.36
N GLN A 169 12.70 -10.23 -10.10
CA GLN A 169 12.90 -9.72 -8.74
C GLN A 169 11.59 -9.71 -7.95
N THR A 170 10.50 -9.24 -8.58
CA THR A 170 9.17 -9.21 -7.97
C THR A 170 8.66 -10.62 -7.65
N LEU A 171 8.88 -11.59 -8.54
CA LEU A 171 8.55 -13.00 -8.30
C LEU A 171 9.35 -13.57 -7.12
N VAL A 172 10.67 -13.36 -7.10
CA VAL A 172 11.54 -13.83 -6.01
C VAL A 172 11.09 -13.21 -4.69
N GLN A 173 10.78 -11.91 -4.66
CA GLN A 173 10.29 -11.24 -3.47
C GLN A 173 8.92 -11.76 -3.02
N ALA A 174 8.01 -12.06 -3.96
CA ALA A 174 6.72 -12.65 -3.65
C ALA A 174 6.86 -14.07 -3.07
N ILE A 175 7.85 -14.84 -3.54
CA ILE A 175 8.16 -16.18 -3.01
C ILE A 175 8.76 -16.07 -1.61
N LEU A 176 9.79 -15.25 -1.43
CA LEU A 176 10.46 -15.05 -0.14
C LEU A 176 9.51 -14.53 0.93
N SER A 177 8.62 -13.60 0.59
CA SER A 177 7.63 -13.07 1.53
C SER A 177 6.52 -14.08 1.89
N SER A 178 6.38 -15.17 1.13
CA SER A 178 5.37 -16.21 1.35
C SER A 178 5.81 -17.31 2.29
N ASP A 179 7.10 -17.39 2.61
CA ASP A 179 7.62 -18.16 3.74
C ASP A 179 7.43 -17.31 5.01
N PHE A 180 6.42 -17.64 5.82
CA PHE A 180 6.10 -16.85 7.01
C PHE A 180 6.89 -17.30 8.25
N ASP A 181 7.21 -18.58 8.31
CA ASP A 181 7.89 -19.18 9.45
C ASP A 181 9.40 -19.33 9.24
N SER A 182 9.93 -18.87 8.10
CA SER A 182 11.34 -19.00 7.71
C SER A 182 11.82 -20.44 7.73
N SER A 183 10.90 -21.40 7.54
CA SER A 183 11.21 -22.83 7.55
C SER A 183 11.86 -23.30 6.25
N ALA A 184 11.90 -22.44 5.22
CA ALA A 184 12.29 -22.77 3.85
C ALA A 184 11.45 -23.93 3.26
N HIS A 185 10.29 -24.22 3.84
CA HIS A 185 9.38 -25.29 3.45
C HIS A 185 7.95 -24.76 3.34
N PHE A 186 7.38 -24.82 2.13
CA PHE A 186 6.04 -24.31 1.91
C PHE A 186 4.97 -25.30 2.42
N SER A 187 4.22 -24.89 3.44
CA SER A 187 3.00 -25.57 3.87
C SER A 187 1.88 -25.41 2.84
N ALA A 188 0.84 -26.25 2.92
CA ALA A 188 -0.29 -26.19 1.98
C ALA A 188 -1.02 -24.82 2.00
N GLN A 189 -1.01 -24.14 3.15
CA GLN A 189 -1.60 -22.82 3.32
C GLN A 189 -0.72 -21.73 2.67
N GLU A 190 0.60 -21.83 2.83
CA GLU A 190 1.55 -20.89 2.22
C GLU A 190 1.59 -21.01 0.70
N VAL A 191 1.46 -22.22 0.14
CA VAL A 191 1.30 -22.41 -1.31
C VAL A 191 0.05 -21.70 -1.84
N GLN A 192 -1.03 -21.68 -1.06
CA GLN A 192 -2.26 -20.99 -1.44
C GLN A 192 -2.09 -19.46 -1.38
N ILE A 193 -1.40 -18.94 -0.35
CA ILE A 193 -1.07 -17.52 -0.23
C ILE A 193 -0.12 -17.09 -1.34
N LEU A 194 0.90 -17.89 -1.63
CA LEU A 194 1.84 -17.69 -2.73
C LEU A 194 1.10 -17.59 -4.06
N ASN A 195 0.17 -18.51 -4.34
CA ASN A 195 -0.62 -18.49 -5.57
C ASN A 195 -1.49 -17.22 -5.69
N VAL A 196 -2.07 -16.72 -4.59
CA VAL A 196 -2.81 -15.45 -4.60
C VAL A 196 -1.88 -14.26 -4.85
N ARG A 197 -0.71 -14.23 -4.22
CA ARG A 197 0.28 -13.16 -4.42
C ARG A 197 0.81 -13.12 -5.84
N LEU A 198 1.18 -14.28 -6.38
CA LEU A 198 1.69 -14.43 -7.74
C LEU A 198 0.66 -14.00 -8.80
N ARG A 199 -0.64 -14.22 -8.55
CA ARG A 199 -1.73 -13.76 -9.43
C ARG A 199 -1.94 -12.25 -9.41
N ASN A 200 -1.55 -11.59 -8.32
CA ASN A 200 -1.70 -10.15 -8.16
C ASN A 200 -0.50 -9.36 -8.68
N ILE A 201 0.54 -10.03 -9.21
CA ILE A 201 1.68 -9.34 -9.83
C ILE A 201 1.25 -8.85 -11.22
N PRO A 202 1.35 -7.53 -11.51
CA PRO A 202 1.00 -7.00 -12.81
C PRO A 202 1.91 -7.55 -13.90
N GLY A 203 1.34 -7.87 -15.07
CA GLY A 203 2.11 -8.35 -16.23
C GLY A 203 2.46 -9.85 -16.20
N ILE A 204 2.05 -10.61 -15.18
CA ILE A 204 2.30 -12.06 -15.10
C ILE A 204 0.96 -12.82 -15.02
N ARG A 205 0.77 -13.80 -15.90
CA ARG A 205 -0.26 -14.83 -15.73
C ARG A 205 0.35 -16.08 -15.14
N VAL A 206 -0.21 -16.51 -14.01
CA VAL A 206 0.25 -17.71 -13.31
C VAL A 206 -0.77 -18.83 -13.46
N ASN A 207 -0.33 -19.96 -14.00
CA ASN A 207 -1.13 -21.17 -14.06
C ASN A 207 -1.11 -21.85 -12.69
N SER A 208 -2.10 -21.54 -11.86
CA SER A 208 -2.24 -22.09 -10.52
C SER A 208 -2.21 -23.61 -10.44
N LYS A 209 -2.72 -24.32 -11.46
CA LYS A 209 -2.74 -25.78 -11.47
C LYS A 209 -1.35 -26.35 -11.77
N ALA A 210 -0.64 -25.75 -12.73
CA ALA A 210 0.73 -26.13 -13.05
C ALA A 210 1.69 -25.81 -11.89
N LEU A 211 1.56 -24.63 -11.28
CA LEU A 211 2.31 -24.23 -10.10
C LEU A 211 2.08 -25.22 -8.95
N GLN A 212 0.83 -25.52 -8.61
CA GLN A 212 0.52 -26.42 -7.52
C GLN A 212 1.02 -27.84 -7.78
N LYS A 213 0.92 -28.32 -9.03
CA LYS A 213 1.46 -29.63 -9.42
C LYS A 213 2.98 -29.66 -9.33
N ALA A 214 3.67 -28.62 -9.80
CA ALA A 214 5.13 -28.49 -9.74
C ALA A 214 5.65 -28.44 -8.30
N VAL A 215 4.99 -27.67 -7.44
CA VAL A 215 5.31 -27.57 -6.00
C VAL A 215 4.98 -28.85 -5.24
N GLN A 216 3.96 -29.60 -5.66
CA GLN A 216 3.63 -30.90 -5.05
C GLN A 216 4.54 -32.04 -5.52
N SER A 217 5.07 -31.96 -6.74
CA SER A 217 6.05 -32.92 -7.25
C SER A 217 7.46 -32.69 -6.70
N SER A 218 7.74 -31.48 -6.22
CA SER A 218 9.00 -31.11 -5.61
C SER A 218 8.96 -31.28 -4.08
N GLN A 219 10.09 -31.11 -3.39
CA GLN A 219 10.16 -31.26 -1.94
C GLN A 219 9.51 -30.09 -1.18
N ARG A 220 8.80 -29.19 -1.88
CA ARG A 220 8.23 -27.95 -1.35
C ARG A 220 9.27 -27.03 -0.71
N THR A 221 10.53 -27.15 -1.10
CA THR A 221 11.60 -26.31 -0.61
C THR A 221 11.59 -24.97 -1.33
N LEU A 222 12.09 -23.94 -0.67
CA LEU A 222 12.30 -22.62 -1.26
C LEU A 222 13.16 -22.69 -2.53
N GLU A 223 14.20 -23.53 -2.52
CA GLU A 223 15.10 -23.75 -3.65
C GLU A 223 14.38 -24.35 -4.87
N ASP A 224 13.48 -25.33 -4.65
CA ASP A 224 12.67 -25.91 -5.73
C ASP A 224 11.72 -24.86 -6.32
N VAL A 225 11.14 -23.97 -5.51
CA VAL A 225 10.24 -22.91 -5.99
C VAL A 225 11.01 -21.80 -6.72
N LEU A 226 12.23 -21.49 -6.28
CA LEU A 226 13.10 -20.52 -6.96
C LEU A 226 13.61 -21.07 -8.29
N SER A 227 13.98 -22.35 -8.36
CA SER A 227 14.36 -22.97 -9.63
C SER A 227 13.20 -22.94 -10.63
N LEU A 228 11.94 -23.06 -10.20
CA LEU A 228 10.78 -22.90 -11.09
C LEU A 228 10.66 -21.49 -11.68
N VAL A 229 11.13 -20.45 -10.99
CA VAL A 229 11.20 -19.07 -11.51
C VAL A 229 12.37 -18.89 -12.48
N GLU A 230 13.50 -19.56 -12.24
CA GLU A 230 14.64 -19.55 -13.17
C GLU A 230 14.25 -20.17 -14.53
N HIS A 231 13.37 -21.18 -14.53
CA HIS A 231 12.84 -21.81 -15.74
C HIS A 231 11.72 -21.00 -16.44
N MET A 232 11.33 -19.83 -15.94
CA MET A 232 10.32 -18.96 -16.56
C MET A 232 10.72 -18.52 -17.98
N ASP A 233 12.01 -18.55 -18.27
CA ASP A 233 12.62 -17.99 -19.47
C ASP A 233 12.81 -18.97 -20.62
N ARG A 234 12.36 -20.22 -20.41
CA ARG A 234 12.48 -21.30 -21.39
C ARG A 234 11.34 -21.22 -22.41
N ASP A 235 11.62 -20.56 -23.53
CA ASP A 235 10.72 -20.48 -24.69
C ASP A 235 10.49 -21.84 -25.39
N ASP A 236 11.24 -22.87 -24.98
CA ASP A 236 11.20 -24.24 -25.44
C ASP A 236 10.04 -25.08 -24.89
N LEU A 237 9.27 -24.56 -23.92
CA LEU A 237 8.08 -25.25 -23.38
C LEU A 237 6.77 -24.77 -24.04
N PRO A 238 5.82 -25.70 -24.33
CA PRO A 238 4.50 -25.36 -24.83
C PRO A 238 3.73 -24.48 -23.82
N GLU A 239 2.93 -23.53 -24.31
CA GLU A 239 2.25 -22.50 -23.50
C GLU A 239 1.42 -23.07 -22.33
N GLU A 240 0.92 -24.29 -22.47
CA GLU A 240 0.09 -25.00 -21.49
C GLU A 240 0.88 -25.49 -20.26
N GLU A 241 2.19 -25.72 -20.42
CA GLU A 241 3.10 -26.15 -19.35
C GLU A 241 3.84 -24.97 -18.71
N ARG A 242 3.77 -23.78 -19.31
CA ARG A 242 4.38 -22.57 -18.75
C ARG A 242 3.63 -22.15 -17.48
N ILE A 243 4.35 -22.20 -16.35
CA ILE A 243 3.84 -21.80 -15.04
C ILE A 243 3.62 -20.29 -14.99
N PHE A 244 4.51 -19.54 -15.64
CA PHE A 244 4.51 -18.08 -15.71
C PHE A 244 4.46 -17.66 -17.19
N GLN A 245 3.55 -16.75 -17.51
CA GLN A 245 3.46 -16.12 -18.83
C GLN A 245 3.56 -14.60 -18.65
N LEU A 246 4.55 -13.98 -19.33
CA LEU A 246 4.70 -12.54 -19.38
C LEU A 246 3.65 -11.96 -20.35
N GLN A 247 2.71 -11.18 -19.82
CA GLN A 247 1.74 -10.48 -20.63
C GLN A 247 2.27 -9.08 -20.92
N PRO A 248 2.50 -8.69 -22.20
CA PRO A 248 2.81 -7.30 -22.50
C PRO A 248 1.61 -6.44 -22.08
N SER A 249 1.87 -5.47 -21.21
CA SER A 249 0.90 -4.44 -20.86
C SER A 249 0.56 -3.66 -22.13
N HIS A 250 -0.69 -3.77 -22.56
CA HIS A 250 -1.26 -2.93 -23.61
C HIS A 250 -1.40 -1.48 -23.17
#